data_AF-A0A2D7ID15-F1
#
_entry.id   AF-A0A2D7ID15-F1
#
_cell.length_a   1.000
_cell.length_b   1.000
_cell.length_c   1.000
_cell.angle_alpha   90.00
_cell.angle_beta   90.00
_cell.angle_gamma   90.00
#
_symmetry.space_group_name_H-M   'P 1'
#
loop_
_entity.id
_entity.type
_entity.pdbx_description
1 polymer ?
#
loop_
_entity_poly.entity_id
_entity_poly.type
_entity_poly.pdbx_seq_one_letter_code
_entity_poly.pdbx_strand_id
1 'polypeptide(L)'
;MNPFINILILFVSFLWFKPTYSATWCKAIYPYSKEASDGKFQKQLSLCRNSDNLFLSIHTNYKNAQHLLNASIANFCDLNRRIIVSSPQKENLYFSAVCVFKRHNLRED
;
A
#
# COMPACT_ATOMS: atom_id res chain seq x y z
N MET A 1 -16.53 4.60 -45.45
CA MET A 1 -16.29 3.45 -44.55
C MET A 1 -17.65 3.00 -44.02
N ASN A 2 -18.03 1.75 -44.25
CA ASN A 2 -19.40 1.27 -44.01
C ASN A 2 -19.68 1.27 -42.48
N PRO A 3 -20.74 1.91 -41.97
CA PRO A 3 -21.01 2.01 -40.53
C PRO A 3 -21.06 0.65 -39.81
N PHE A 4 -21.49 -0.40 -40.53
CA PHE A 4 -21.47 -1.79 -40.02
C PHE A 4 -20.06 -2.31 -39.71
N ILE A 5 -19.06 -1.93 -40.49
CA ILE A 5 -17.67 -2.34 -40.26
C ILE A 5 -17.12 -1.65 -39.01
N ASN A 6 -17.44 -0.37 -38.80
CA ASN A 6 -17.02 0.36 -37.60
C ASN A 6 -17.64 -0.22 -36.32
N ILE A 7 -18.91 -0.64 -36.37
CA ILE A 7 -19.59 -1.29 -35.25
C ILE A 7 -18.98 -2.66 -34.96
N LEU A 8 -18.66 -3.44 -36.00
CA LEU A 8 -18.02 -4.75 -35.85
C LEU A 8 -16.63 -4.64 -35.19
N ILE A 9 -15.82 -3.65 -35.61
CA ILE A 9 -14.49 -3.40 -35.03
C ILE A 9 -14.59 -3.03 -33.55
N LEU A 10 -15.56 -2.18 -33.17
CA LEU A 10 -15.82 -1.82 -31.78
C LEU A 10 -16.30 -3.01 -30.93
N PHE A 11 -17.12 -3.88 -31.50
CA PHE A 11 -17.61 -5.07 -30.79
C PHE A 11 -16.49 -6.10 -30.56
N VAL A 12 -15.63 -6.31 -31.57
CA VAL A 12 -14.48 -7.22 -31.46
C VAL A 12 -13.44 -6.69 -30.46
N SER A 13 -13.20 -5.37 -30.42
CA SER A 13 -12.26 -4.80 -29.44
C SER A 13 -12.77 -4.86 -28.00
N PHE A 14 -14.09 -4.78 -27.79
CA PHE A 14 -14.70 -4.95 -26.47
C PHE A 14 -14.57 -6.37 -25.92
N LEU A 15 -14.60 -7.39 -26.77
CA LEU A 15 -14.44 -8.80 -26.38
C LEU A 15 -13.01 -9.14 -25.88
N TRP A 16 -12.03 -8.27 -26.16
CA TRP A 16 -10.63 -8.48 -25.79
C TRP A 16 -10.23 -7.74 -24.51
N PHE A 17 -11.17 -7.05 -23.86
CA PHE A 17 -10.91 -6.37 -22.61
C PHE A 17 -10.83 -7.38 -21.46
N LYS A 18 -9.60 -7.71 -21.04
CA LYS A 18 -9.39 -8.38 -19.77
C LYS A 18 -9.48 -7.37 -18.62
N PRO A 19 -10.16 -7.70 -17.51
CA PRO A 19 -10.14 -6.85 -16.33
C PRO A 19 -8.70 -6.76 -15.80
N THR A 20 -8.14 -5.55 -15.76
CA THR A 20 -6.84 -5.31 -15.16
C THR A 20 -7.03 -5.01 -13.67
N TYR A 21 -6.53 -5.89 -12.82
CA TYR A 21 -6.52 -5.66 -11.37
C TYR A 21 -5.24 -4.95 -10.97
N SER A 22 -5.37 -3.70 -10.49
CA SER A 22 -4.26 -2.97 -9.89
C SER A 22 -4.03 -3.47 -8.47
N ALA A 23 -2.75 -3.57 -8.07
CA ALA A 23 -2.41 -3.88 -6.68
C ALA A 23 -2.96 -2.79 -5.76
N THR A 24 -3.70 -3.22 -4.73
CA THR A 24 -4.29 -2.34 -3.73
C THR A 24 -3.21 -1.76 -2.81
N TRP A 25 -3.27 -0.45 -2.58
CA TRP A 25 -2.36 0.26 -1.69
C TRP A 25 -3.09 0.71 -0.44
N CYS A 26 -2.47 0.50 0.72
CA CYS A 26 -2.96 1.05 1.98
C CYS A 26 -1.87 1.87 2.67
N LYS A 27 -2.31 2.89 3.40
CA LYS A 27 -1.46 3.87 4.05
C LYS A 27 -1.85 3.96 5.52
N ALA A 28 -0.89 3.74 6.41
CA ALA A 28 -1.04 3.98 7.83
C ALA A 28 0.02 4.98 8.30
N ILE A 29 -0.43 6.10 8.87
CA ILE A 29 0.42 7.17 9.36
C ILE A 29 0.13 7.39 10.85
N TYR A 30 1.20 7.42 11.64
CA TYR A 30 1.16 7.87 13.01
C TYR A 30 1.72 9.31 13.09
N PRO A 31 0.87 10.34 12.94
CA PRO A 31 1.31 11.73 12.98
C PRO A 31 1.59 12.16 14.42
N TYR A 32 2.45 13.18 14.61
CA TYR A 32 2.60 13.82 15.92
C TYR A 32 1.58 14.97 16.04
N SER A 33 0.40 14.67 16.56
CA SER A 33 -0.66 15.66 16.80
C SER A 33 -1.42 15.37 18.09
N LYS A 34 -2.14 16.36 18.63
CA LYS A 34 -3.02 16.18 19.81
C LYS A 34 -4.15 15.18 19.55
N GLU A 35 -4.46 14.91 18.29
CA GLU A 35 -5.50 13.98 17.87
C GLU A 35 -4.97 12.59 17.53
N ALA A 36 -3.64 12.41 17.55
CA ALA A 36 -3.00 11.15 17.30
C ALA A 36 -3.22 10.22 18.48
N SER A 37 -3.70 9.01 18.21
CA SER A 37 -3.90 7.99 19.22
C SER A 37 -3.54 6.61 18.68
N ASP A 38 -3.02 5.75 19.56
CA ASP A 38 -2.70 4.38 19.23
C ASP A 38 -3.90 3.66 18.62
N GLY A 39 -5.11 3.90 19.15
CA GLY A 39 -6.35 3.34 18.63
C GLY A 39 -6.65 3.74 17.18
N LYS A 40 -6.40 5.00 16.80
CA LYS A 40 -6.59 5.46 15.40
C LYS A 40 -5.56 4.83 14.49
N PHE A 41 -4.30 4.73 14.92
CA PHE A 41 -3.24 4.11 14.14
C PHE A 41 -3.48 2.61 13.94
N GLN A 42 -3.86 1.89 15.01
CA GLN A 42 -4.24 0.48 14.92
C GLN A 42 -5.46 0.25 14.04
N LYS A 43 -6.43 1.17 14.06
CA LYS A 43 -7.58 1.12 13.14
C LYS A 43 -7.17 1.28 11.68
N GLN A 44 -6.20 2.14 11.38
CA GLN A 44 -5.67 2.24 10.00
C GLN A 44 -4.99 0.92 9.61
N LEU A 45 -4.17 0.35 10.49
CA LEU A 45 -3.47 -0.91 10.23
C LEU A 45 -4.40 -2.10 10.03
N SER A 46 -5.49 -2.19 10.80
CA SER A 46 -6.47 -3.26 10.65
C SER A 46 -7.22 -3.20 9.32
N LEU A 47 -7.51 -1.99 8.83
CA LEU A 47 -8.09 -1.79 7.49
C LEU A 47 -7.09 -2.17 6.37
N CYS A 48 -5.79 -2.06 6.63
CA CYS A 48 -4.75 -2.40 5.67
C CYS A 48 -4.41 -3.90 5.59
N ARG A 49 -5.02 -4.77 6.41
CA ARG A 49 -4.62 -6.18 6.52
C ARG A 49 -4.70 -6.93 5.19
N ASN A 50 -5.65 -6.55 4.32
CA ASN A 50 -5.90 -7.21 3.04
C ASN A 50 -5.33 -6.44 1.84
N SER A 51 -4.55 -5.37 2.05
CA SER A 51 -3.95 -4.64 0.93
C SER A 51 -2.72 -5.37 0.40
N ASP A 52 -2.51 -5.30 -0.91
CA ASP A 52 -1.35 -5.90 -1.56
C ASP A 52 -0.05 -5.17 -1.15
N ASN A 53 -0.13 -3.84 -1.04
CA ASN A 53 0.97 -2.97 -0.64
C ASN A 53 0.57 -2.15 0.60
N LEU A 54 1.54 -1.93 1.49
CA LEU A 54 1.35 -1.17 2.73
C LEU A 54 2.46 -0.12 2.89
N PHE A 55 2.05 1.12 3.09
CA PHE A 55 2.92 2.21 3.49
C PHE A 55 2.74 2.50 4.99
N LEU A 56 3.84 2.47 5.73
CA LEU A 56 3.91 2.77 7.16
C LEU A 56 4.75 4.02 7.38
N SER A 57 4.28 4.93 8.22
CA SER A 57 5.05 6.11 8.59
C SER A 57 4.76 6.56 10.01
N ILE A 58 5.80 6.84 10.79
CA ILE A 58 5.72 7.23 12.19
C ILE A 58 6.59 8.46 12.42
N HIS A 59 6.01 9.50 13.02
CA HIS A 59 6.70 10.76 13.25
C HIS A 59 7.89 10.60 14.22
N THR A 60 9.01 11.29 13.97
CA THR A 60 10.26 11.16 14.73
C THR A 60 10.17 11.68 16.17
N ASN A 61 9.28 12.64 16.45
CA ASN A 61 9.02 13.16 17.80
C ASN A 61 8.62 12.10 18.85
N TYR A 62 8.20 10.90 18.46
CA TYR A 62 7.98 9.81 19.41
C TYR A 62 9.33 9.21 19.84
N LYS A 63 9.59 9.13 21.17
CA LYS A 63 10.84 8.55 21.70
C LYS A 63 11.16 7.16 21.15
N ASN A 64 10.12 6.36 20.88
CA ASN A 64 10.24 4.99 20.39
C ASN A 64 9.80 4.84 18.93
N ALA A 65 9.82 5.91 18.12
CA ALA A 65 9.29 5.92 16.76
C ALA A 65 9.85 4.79 15.88
N GLN A 66 11.17 4.56 15.94
CA GLN A 66 11.82 3.50 15.19
C GLN A 66 11.43 2.09 15.68
N HIS A 67 11.33 1.89 16.99
CA HIS A 67 10.84 0.62 17.55
C HIS A 67 9.38 0.35 17.17
N LEU A 68 8.53 1.38 17.22
CA LEU A 68 7.13 1.29 16.79
C LEU A 68 7.02 0.94 15.30
N LEU A 69 7.89 1.51 14.46
CA LEU A 69 7.92 1.19 13.04
C LEU A 69 8.31 -0.28 12.84
N ASN A 70 9.38 -0.72 13.48
CA ASN A 70 9.84 -2.11 13.37
C ASN A 70 8.80 -3.12 13.87
N ALA A 71 8.12 -2.83 14.99
CA ALA A 71 7.03 -3.66 15.48
C ALA A 71 5.83 -3.67 14.52
N SER A 72 5.51 -2.54 13.91
CA SER A 72 4.44 -2.45 12.90
C SER A 72 4.78 -3.25 11.65
N ILE A 73 6.04 -3.18 11.19
CA ILE A 73 6.52 -4.01 10.08
C ILE A 73 6.40 -5.49 10.44
N ALA A 74 6.89 -5.91 11.60
CA ALA A 74 6.85 -7.32 12.03
C ALA A 74 5.42 -7.87 12.12
N ASN A 75 4.45 -7.04 12.54
CA ASN A 75 3.06 -7.46 12.70
C ASN A 75 2.25 -7.43 11.41
N PHE A 76 2.51 -6.47 10.50
CA PHE A 76 1.63 -6.19 9.36
C PHE A 76 2.27 -6.44 7.99
N CYS A 77 3.57 -6.66 7.93
CA CYS A 77 4.26 -7.02 6.70
C CYS A 77 4.53 -8.52 6.70
N ASP A 78 3.71 -9.25 5.95
CA ASP A 78 3.87 -10.69 5.71
C ASP A 78 5.28 -11.01 5.15
N LEU A 79 5.80 -12.21 5.46
CA LEU A 79 7.10 -12.73 5.02
C LEU A 79 7.22 -12.75 3.48
N ASN A 80 6.10 -12.79 2.78
CA ASN A 80 6.02 -12.73 1.31
C ASN A 80 6.22 -11.31 0.74
N ARG A 81 6.36 -10.27 1.59
CA ARG A 81 6.52 -8.88 1.17
C ARG A 81 8.00 -8.46 1.22
N ARG A 82 8.41 -7.67 0.24
CA ARG A 82 9.68 -6.93 0.27
C ARG A 82 9.47 -5.68 1.12
N ILE A 83 10.33 -5.50 2.10
CA ILE A 83 10.32 -4.32 2.97
C ILE A 83 11.38 -3.33 2.46
N ILE A 84 10.98 -2.10 2.19
CA ILE A 84 11.85 -0.98 1.84
C ILE A 84 11.74 0.04 2.96
N VAL A 85 12.80 0.19 3.76
CA VAL A 85 12.82 1.13 4.89
C VAL A 85 13.55 2.40 4.47
N SER A 86 12.98 3.55 4.78
CA SER A 86 13.63 4.85 4.66
C SER A 86 13.93 5.42 6.04
N SER A 87 15.16 5.85 6.24
CA SER A 87 15.54 6.61 7.44
C SER A 87 15.20 8.10 7.23
N PRO A 88 14.74 8.82 8.27
CA PRO A 88 14.61 10.27 8.20
C PRO A 88 15.97 10.91 7.90
N GLN A 89 15.99 11.81 6.92
CA GLN A 89 17.06 12.80 6.72
C GLN A 89 16.74 14.06 7.53
N LYS A 90 17.67 15.02 7.65
CA LYS A 90 17.51 16.24 8.47
C LYS A 90 16.19 17.02 8.22
N GLU A 91 15.59 16.90 7.05
CA GLU A 91 14.32 17.53 6.68
C GLU A 91 13.09 16.61 6.79
N ASN A 92 13.29 15.28 6.89
CA ASN A 92 12.21 14.30 6.95
C ASN A 92 11.85 13.97 8.41
N LEU A 93 10.65 14.36 8.82
CA LEU A 93 10.13 14.20 10.17
C LEU A 93 9.56 12.80 10.47
N TYR A 94 9.80 11.80 9.60
CA TYR A 94 9.16 10.50 9.69
C TYR A 94 10.13 9.34 9.45
N PHE A 95 10.03 8.33 10.31
CA PHE A 95 10.49 6.98 10.00
C PHE A 95 9.42 6.30 9.14
N SER A 96 9.80 5.82 7.95
CA SER A 96 8.83 5.22 7.04
C SER A 96 9.33 3.90 6.47
N ALA A 97 8.39 3.02 6.15
CA ALA A 97 8.66 1.76 5.50
C ALA A 97 7.54 1.43 4.51
N VAL A 98 7.91 0.76 3.43
CA VAL A 98 6.99 0.27 2.42
C VAL A 98 7.11 -1.25 2.36
N CYS A 99 6.00 -1.94 2.55
CA CYS A 99 5.88 -3.37 2.42
C CYS A 99 5.13 -3.67 1.12
N VAL A 100 5.89 -4.08 0.11
CA VAL A 100 5.40 -4.35 -1.24
C VAL A 100 5.30 -5.86 -1.41
N PHE A 101 4.19 -6.37 -1.92
CA PHE A 101 4.10 -7.80 -2.26
C PHE A 101 5.26 -8.16 -3.21
N LYS A 102 6.08 -9.18 -2.88
CA LYS A 102 7.01 -9.70 -3.89
C LYS A 102 6.14 -10.26 -4.98
N ARG A 103 6.22 -9.71 -6.21
CA ARG A 103 5.57 -10.29 -7.40
C ARG A 103 5.81 -11.79 -7.42
N HIS A 104 4.83 -12.55 -6.95
CA HIS A 104 4.63 -13.94 -7.28
C HIS A 104 3.30 -13.91 -8.02
N ASN A 105 3.28 -14.49 -9.21
CA ASN A 105 2.18 -14.51 -10.17
C ASN A 105 0.94 -15.28 -9.66
N LEU A 106 0.59 -15.17 -8.37
CA LEU A 106 -0.39 -16.01 -7.67
C LEU A 106 -1.82 -15.46 -7.69
N ARG A 107 -2.06 -14.33 -8.37
CA ARG A 107 -3.37 -14.11 -8.98
C ARG A 107 -3.22 -14.50 -10.44
N GLU A 108 -3.40 -15.78 -10.70
CA GLU A 108 -3.95 -16.16 -12.01
C GLU A 108 -5.37 -15.58 -12.06
N ASP A 109 -5.68 -14.96 -13.21
CA ASP A 109 -6.95 -14.30 -13.51
C ASP A 109 -8.16 -15.24 -13.37
#